data_AF-A0A812BR25-F1
#
_entry.id   AF-A0A812BR25-F1
#
_cell.length_a   1.000
_cell.length_b   1.000
_cell.length_c   1.000
_cell.angle_alpha   90.00
_cell.angle_beta   90.00
_cell.angle_gamma   90.00
#
_symmetry.space_group_name_H-M   'P 1'
#
loop_
_entity.id
_entity.type
_entity.pdbx_description
1 polymer ?
#
loop_
_entity_poly.entity_id
_entity_poly.type
_entity_poly.pdbx_seq_one_letter_code
_entity_poly.pdbx_strand_id
1 'polypeptide(L)'
;MVSLKKILSIYLSIYLSIYLSIYLSRSTYVYLSISFCSYLSISFYSLFISFCSYLSIYLSIYVSRSAHIYLSIYLSIYLSRSSHIYLSVYLFHSAHILPIGVPTDVFADTYNSTAIVVTWTPVKNNRHFMRGKILGYQVNWYDRDLDPDNPLKYSQSFFGADLEEVIVIGLVPNGYFWVTAQVFNTAGLGPVSESYLGSTGMEAPLTYPTEVNVYTKSENSVLVTFRGVSFGLDEGRVEGYKMCYWPVTEKWNPENHCIELGNIDQAVIENLEKDTLYKLRVMAWSGDGDGKKSELVYFTLGGRVSFDPTVYEVLALGSQIRSFLVTLCLAAVIASLFQTS
;
A
#
# COMPACT_ATOMS: atom_id res chain seq x y z
N MET A 1 -50.18 -98.05 89.09
CA MET A 1 -49.63 -98.03 87.72
C MET A 1 -50.31 -96.92 86.93
N VAL A 2 -49.65 -95.78 86.75
CA VAL A 2 -50.10 -94.82 85.74
C VAL A 2 -50.01 -95.54 84.40
N SER A 3 -51.13 -95.68 83.71
CA SER A 3 -51.19 -96.36 82.40
C SER A 3 -50.25 -95.65 81.43
N LEU A 4 -49.37 -96.41 80.76
CA LEU A 4 -48.44 -95.98 79.71
C LEU A 4 -49.12 -95.07 78.67
N LYS A 5 -50.41 -95.29 78.44
CA LYS A 5 -51.28 -94.52 77.55
C LYS A 5 -51.42 -93.04 77.95
N LYS A 6 -51.41 -92.73 79.26
CA LYS A 6 -51.58 -91.36 79.77
C LYS A 6 -50.29 -90.53 79.63
N ILE A 7 -49.13 -91.14 79.88
CA ILE A 7 -47.82 -90.50 79.69
C ILE A 7 -47.56 -90.27 78.19
N LEU A 8 -47.84 -91.27 77.35
CA LEU A 8 -47.70 -91.15 75.90
C LEU A 8 -48.63 -90.07 75.32
N SER A 9 -49.86 -89.96 75.83
CA SER A 9 -50.81 -88.93 75.39
C SER A 9 -50.38 -87.51 75.77
N ILE A 10 -49.79 -87.32 76.95
CA ILE A 10 -49.32 -86.00 77.41
C ILE A 10 -48.04 -85.61 76.66
N TYR A 11 -47.10 -86.55 76.48
CA TYR A 11 -45.89 -86.28 75.69
C TYR A 11 -46.23 -85.93 74.24
N LEU A 12 -47.15 -86.68 73.62
CA LEU A 12 -47.58 -86.43 72.25
C LEU A 12 -48.32 -85.09 72.12
N SER A 13 -49.16 -84.71 73.10
CA SER A 13 -49.87 -83.42 73.02
C SER A 13 -48.92 -82.23 73.22
N ILE A 14 -47.96 -82.33 74.14
CA ILE A 14 -46.97 -81.28 74.37
C ILE A 14 -46.04 -81.17 73.16
N TYR A 15 -45.49 -82.28 72.66
CA TYR A 15 -44.64 -82.28 71.46
C TYR A 15 -45.38 -81.71 70.26
N LEU A 16 -46.62 -82.14 70.01
CA LEU A 16 -47.42 -81.66 68.90
C LEU A 16 -47.77 -80.18 69.04
N SER A 17 -48.12 -79.71 70.25
CA SER A 17 -48.44 -78.29 70.49
C SER A 17 -47.23 -77.37 70.33
N ILE A 18 -46.05 -77.79 70.80
CA ILE A 18 -44.81 -77.02 70.66
C ILE A 18 -44.34 -77.04 69.20
N TYR A 19 -44.34 -78.21 68.55
CA TYR A 19 -43.97 -78.32 67.13
C TYR A 19 -44.91 -77.50 66.24
N LEU A 20 -46.23 -77.59 66.48
CA LEU A 20 -47.22 -76.85 65.71
C LEU A 20 -47.13 -75.35 65.95
N SER A 21 -46.96 -74.89 67.20
CA SER A 21 -46.84 -73.46 67.51
C SER A 21 -45.56 -72.84 66.93
N ILE A 22 -44.42 -73.54 66.99
CA ILE A 22 -43.16 -73.08 66.38
C ILE A 22 -43.27 -73.09 64.85
N TYR A 23 -43.84 -74.13 64.25
CA TYR A 23 -44.02 -74.21 62.81
C TYR A 23 -44.98 -73.13 62.30
N LEU A 24 -46.11 -72.90 62.98
CA LEU A 24 -47.11 -71.91 62.59
C LEU A 24 -46.58 -70.47 62.79
N SER A 25 -45.90 -70.18 63.90
CA SER A 25 -45.31 -68.85 64.15
C SER A 25 -44.18 -68.51 63.16
N ARG A 26 -43.32 -69.48 62.84
CA ARG A 26 -42.22 -69.28 61.89
C ARG A 26 -42.73 -69.15 60.46
N SER A 27 -43.69 -69.99 60.04
CA SER A 27 -44.28 -69.92 58.69
C SER A 27 -45.08 -68.63 58.47
N THR A 28 -45.86 -68.19 59.47
CA THR A 28 -46.58 -66.91 59.42
C THR A 28 -45.63 -65.72 59.41
N TYR A 29 -44.57 -65.72 60.23
CA TYR A 29 -43.56 -64.65 60.22
C TYR A 29 -42.82 -64.55 58.88
N VAL A 30 -42.41 -65.68 58.31
CA VAL A 30 -41.75 -65.72 56.99
C VAL A 30 -42.71 -65.25 55.89
N TYR A 31 -43.98 -65.68 55.92
CA TYR A 31 -44.97 -65.21 54.95
C TYR A 31 -45.23 -63.69 55.06
N LEU A 32 -45.41 -63.19 56.29
CA LEU A 32 -45.72 -61.77 56.52
C LEU A 32 -44.52 -60.88 56.18
N SER A 33 -43.29 -61.30 56.50
CA SER A 33 -42.07 -60.56 56.17
C SER A 33 -41.80 -60.52 54.67
N ILE A 34 -41.98 -61.64 53.95
CA ILE A 34 -41.85 -61.68 52.49
C ILE A 34 -42.96 -60.85 51.84
N SER A 35 -44.21 -60.96 52.30
CA SER A 35 -45.33 -60.18 51.78
C SER A 35 -45.14 -58.67 52.02
N PHE A 36 -44.66 -58.29 53.21
CA PHE A 36 -44.38 -56.89 53.53
C PHE A 36 -43.21 -56.34 52.72
N CYS A 37 -42.07 -57.05 52.62
CA CYS A 37 -40.93 -56.61 51.81
C CYS A 37 -41.25 -56.53 50.32
N SER A 38 -42.02 -57.47 49.78
CA SER A 38 -42.43 -57.45 48.36
C SER A 38 -43.42 -56.33 48.07
N TYR A 39 -44.38 -56.06 48.96
CA TYR A 39 -45.26 -54.90 48.83
C TYR A 39 -44.48 -53.59 48.88
N LEU A 40 -43.58 -53.47 49.85
CA LEU A 40 -42.76 -52.28 50.04
C LEU A 40 -41.83 -52.04 48.84
N SER A 41 -41.17 -53.08 48.33
CA SER A 41 -40.26 -52.96 47.18
C SER A 41 -41.00 -52.57 45.89
N ILE A 42 -42.19 -53.13 45.65
CA ILE A 42 -43.03 -52.76 44.50
C ILE A 42 -43.50 -51.31 44.63
N SER A 43 -43.89 -50.87 45.83
CA SER A 43 -44.33 -49.49 46.07
C SER A 43 -43.20 -48.46 45.88
N PHE A 44 -41.99 -48.77 46.34
CA PHE A 44 -40.83 -47.90 46.11
C PHE A 44 -40.43 -47.88 44.64
N TYR A 45 -40.50 -49.02 43.95
CA TYR A 45 -40.19 -49.09 42.52
C TYR A 45 -41.19 -48.30 41.67
N SER A 46 -42.49 -48.36 42.00
CA SER A 46 -43.50 -47.58 41.29
C SER A 46 -43.34 -46.07 41.51
N LEU A 47 -43.03 -45.65 42.74
CA LEU A 47 -42.76 -44.25 43.07
C LEU A 47 -41.50 -43.74 42.38
N PHE A 48 -40.45 -44.57 42.33
CA PHE A 48 -39.21 -44.26 41.63
C PHE A 48 -39.44 -44.07 40.12
N ILE A 49 -40.17 -44.98 39.47
CA ILE A 49 -40.53 -44.84 38.05
C ILE A 49 -41.37 -43.58 37.81
N SER A 50 -42.35 -43.30 38.67
CA SER A 50 -43.18 -42.09 38.54
C SER A 50 -42.38 -40.81 38.70
N PHE A 51 -41.40 -40.78 39.61
CA PHE A 51 -40.53 -39.63 39.80
C PHE A 51 -39.58 -39.44 38.61
N CYS A 52 -38.96 -40.53 38.13
CA CYS A 52 -38.06 -40.48 36.97
C CYS A 52 -38.79 -40.08 35.68
N SER A 53 -40.01 -40.58 35.45
CA SER A 53 -40.80 -40.20 34.28
C SER A 53 -41.26 -38.74 34.34
N TYR A 54 -41.73 -38.28 35.50
CA TYR A 54 -42.07 -36.86 35.70
C TYR A 54 -40.86 -35.95 35.49
N LEU A 55 -39.72 -36.28 36.09
CA LEU A 55 -38.50 -35.46 35.99
C LEU A 55 -37.96 -35.43 34.56
N SER A 56 -37.94 -36.56 33.85
CA SER A 56 -37.48 -36.64 32.46
C SER A 56 -38.38 -35.89 31.49
N ILE A 57 -39.71 -35.96 31.67
CA ILE A 57 -40.68 -35.21 30.85
C ILE A 57 -40.57 -33.72 31.14
N TYR A 58 -40.53 -33.33 32.42
CA TYR A 58 -40.40 -31.93 32.80
C TYR A 58 -39.09 -31.31 32.28
N LEU A 59 -37.96 -32.01 32.46
CA LEU A 59 -36.65 -31.53 32.02
C LEU A 59 -36.56 -31.48 30.50
N SER A 60 -37.08 -32.48 29.78
CA SER A 60 -37.08 -32.47 28.31
C SER A 60 -37.94 -31.36 27.73
N ILE A 61 -39.13 -31.11 28.27
CA ILE A 61 -40.01 -30.01 27.83
C ILE A 61 -39.38 -28.65 28.16
N TYR A 62 -38.85 -28.47 29.36
CA TYR A 62 -38.27 -27.20 29.80
C TYR A 62 -37.01 -26.85 29.01
N VAL A 63 -36.08 -27.80 28.85
CA VAL A 63 -34.83 -27.61 28.08
C VAL A 63 -35.14 -27.45 26.59
N SER A 64 -36.02 -28.28 26.02
CA SER A 64 -36.40 -28.16 24.60
C SER A 64 -37.06 -26.81 24.32
N ARG A 65 -38.04 -26.39 25.13
CA ARG A 65 -38.72 -25.11 24.88
C ARG A 65 -37.83 -23.91 25.10
N SER A 66 -37.06 -23.87 26.19
CA SER A 66 -36.14 -22.74 26.43
C SER A 66 -35.07 -22.63 25.35
N ALA A 67 -34.48 -23.76 24.93
CA ALA A 67 -33.50 -23.80 23.85
C ALA A 67 -34.12 -23.45 22.49
N HIS A 68 -35.31 -23.97 22.15
CA HIS A 68 -35.98 -23.62 20.89
C HIS A 68 -36.39 -22.16 20.84
N ILE A 69 -36.90 -21.60 21.93
CA ILE A 69 -37.30 -20.18 21.98
C ILE A 69 -36.04 -19.29 21.87
N TYR A 70 -34.99 -19.58 22.64
CA TYR A 70 -33.75 -18.81 22.58
C TYR A 70 -33.09 -18.90 21.20
N LEU A 71 -32.96 -20.12 20.65
CA LEU A 71 -32.34 -20.34 19.34
C LEU A 71 -33.18 -19.75 18.22
N SER A 72 -34.51 -19.87 18.25
CA SER A 72 -35.38 -19.27 17.23
C SER A 72 -35.39 -17.75 17.29
N ILE A 73 -35.37 -17.13 18.47
CA ILE A 73 -35.27 -15.67 18.63
C ILE A 73 -33.88 -15.19 18.19
N TYR A 74 -32.80 -15.82 18.64
CA TYR A 74 -31.44 -15.45 18.25
C TYR A 74 -31.23 -15.60 16.74
N LEU A 75 -31.64 -16.73 16.17
CA LEU A 75 -31.50 -17.03 14.75
C LEU A 75 -32.38 -16.10 13.91
N SER A 76 -33.63 -15.82 14.33
CA SER A 76 -34.50 -14.89 13.62
C SER A 76 -34.00 -13.45 13.67
N ILE A 77 -33.50 -12.96 14.82
CA ILE A 77 -32.91 -11.62 14.92
C ILE A 77 -31.62 -11.53 14.09
N TYR A 78 -30.76 -12.55 14.15
CA TYR A 78 -29.49 -12.55 13.40
C TYR A 78 -29.73 -12.64 11.89
N LEU A 79 -30.61 -13.54 11.43
CA LEU A 79 -30.98 -13.63 10.00
C LEU A 79 -31.77 -12.42 9.55
N SER A 80 -32.69 -11.88 10.35
CA SER A 80 -33.43 -10.65 10.01
C SER A 80 -32.48 -9.46 9.90
N ARG A 81 -31.60 -9.22 10.89
CA ARG A 81 -30.63 -8.12 10.83
C ARG A 81 -29.64 -8.30 9.69
N SER A 82 -29.06 -9.48 9.53
CA SER A 82 -28.09 -9.73 8.46
C SER A 82 -28.72 -9.68 7.08
N SER A 83 -29.94 -10.22 6.89
CA SER A 83 -30.67 -10.13 5.63
C SER A 83 -31.22 -8.73 5.36
N HIS A 84 -31.71 -7.97 6.34
CA HIS A 84 -32.11 -6.58 6.13
C HIS A 84 -30.91 -5.67 5.87
N ILE A 85 -29.77 -5.88 6.53
CA ILE A 85 -28.53 -5.14 6.26
C ILE A 85 -28.00 -5.54 4.88
N TYR A 86 -27.89 -6.83 4.57
CA TYR A 86 -27.44 -7.30 3.27
C TYR A 86 -28.38 -6.85 2.15
N LEU A 87 -29.70 -6.97 2.33
CA LEU A 87 -30.70 -6.54 1.36
C LEU A 87 -30.78 -5.02 1.26
N SER A 88 -30.59 -4.26 2.33
CA SER A 88 -30.53 -2.78 2.25
C SER A 88 -29.25 -2.29 1.61
N VAL A 89 -28.10 -2.91 1.90
CA VAL A 89 -26.82 -2.62 1.23
C VAL A 89 -26.88 -3.06 -0.23
N TYR A 90 -27.43 -4.24 -0.52
CA TYR A 90 -27.63 -4.76 -1.88
C TYR A 90 -28.65 -3.93 -2.65
N LEU A 91 -29.79 -3.53 -2.06
CA LEU A 91 -30.75 -2.61 -2.68
C LEU A 91 -30.15 -1.22 -2.87
N PHE A 92 -29.33 -0.73 -1.94
CA PHE A 92 -28.61 0.53 -2.11
C PHE A 92 -27.59 0.43 -3.27
N HIS A 93 -26.83 -0.67 -3.36
CA HIS A 93 -25.85 -0.90 -4.41
C HIS A 93 -26.51 -1.20 -5.78
N SER A 94 -27.66 -1.87 -5.80
CA SER A 94 -28.42 -2.16 -7.03
C SER A 94 -29.33 -1.02 -7.47
N ALA A 95 -29.65 -0.05 -6.59
CA ALA A 95 -30.37 1.17 -6.96
C ALA A 95 -29.46 2.26 -7.55
N HIS A 96 -28.14 2.15 -7.39
CA HIS A 96 -27.19 2.94 -8.15
C HIS A 96 -26.96 2.28 -9.50
N ILE A 97 -27.46 2.93 -10.54
CA ILE A 97 -27.24 2.50 -11.91
C ILE A 97 -25.97 3.22 -12.39
N LEU A 98 -25.25 2.59 -13.32
CA LEU A 98 -24.09 3.21 -13.97
C LEU A 98 -24.47 4.62 -14.47
N PRO A 99 -23.54 5.59 -14.40
CA PRO A 99 -23.76 6.89 -14.98
C PRO A 99 -24.10 6.76 -16.47
N ILE A 100 -24.98 7.62 -16.97
CA ILE A 100 -25.36 7.67 -18.40
C ILE A 100 -24.75 8.91 -19.06
N GLY A 101 -24.39 9.93 -18.28
CA GLY A 101 -23.71 11.09 -18.82
C GLY A 101 -22.32 10.75 -19.35
N VAL A 102 -21.95 11.45 -20.43
CA VAL A 102 -20.68 11.32 -21.14
C VAL A 102 -19.96 12.66 -21.01
N PRO A 103 -18.69 12.71 -20.56
CA PRO A 103 -17.87 13.91 -20.69
C PRO A 103 -17.72 14.27 -22.17
N THR A 104 -17.88 15.54 -22.52
CA THR A 104 -17.77 16.02 -23.91
C THR A 104 -16.62 16.99 -24.05
N ASP A 105 -16.24 17.28 -25.30
CA ASP A 105 -15.15 18.22 -25.60
C ASP A 105 -13.84 17.75 -24.97
N VAL A 106 -13.54 16.46 -25.14
CA VAL A 106 -12.28 15.88 -24.64
C VAL A 106 -11.12 16.38 -25.48
N PHE A 107 -10.14 17.01 -24.83
CA PHE A 107 -8.89 17.45 -25.43
C PHE A 107 -7.71 16.91 -24.64
N ALA A 108 -6.57 16.75 -25.33
CA ALA A 108 -5.32 16.41 -24.72
C ALA A 108 -4.19 17.27 -25.30
N ASP A 109 -3.64 18.15 -24.49
CA ASP A 109 -2.52 19.02 -24.85
C ASP A 109 -1.22 18.50 -24.23
N THR A 110 -0.10 18.85 -24.85
CA THR A 110 1.23 18.51 -24.36
C THR A 110 1.53 19.25 -23.06
N TYR A 111 1.91 18.52 -22.00
CA TYR A 111 2.39 19.13 -20.76
C TYR A 111 3.92 19.16 -20.70
N ASN A 112 4.57 18.03 -21.00
CA ASN A 112 6.03 17.92 -21.17
C ASN A 112 6.37 16.67 -22.00
N SER A 113 7.63 16.24 -22.00
CA SER A 113 8.08 15.06 -22.74
C SER A 113 7.46 13.74 -22.28
N THR A 114 6.92 13.64 -21.07
CA THR A 114 6.41 12.37 -20.52
C THR A 114 5.00 12.48 -19.94
N ALA A 115 4.30 13.58 -20.22
CA ALA A 115 2.99 13.85 -19.70
C ALA A 115 2.14 14.69 -20.66
N ILE A 116 0.83 14.44 -20.60
CA ILE A 116 -0.19 15.22 -21.30
C ILE A 116 -1.20 15.73 -20.29
N VAL A 117 -1.75 16.90 -20.56
CA VAL A 117 -2.88 17.45 -19.83
C VAL A 117 -4.16 17.10 -20.59
N VAL A 118 -5.11 16.50 -19.90
CA VAL A 118 -6.38 16.04 -20.47
C VAL A 118 -7.50 16.87 -19.88
N THR A 119 -8.27 17.53 -20.73
CA THR A 119 -9.38 18.40 -20.35
C THR A 119 -10.69 17.91 -20.96
N TRP A 120 -11.81 18.22 -20.30
CA TRP A 120 -13.15 17.90 -20.79
C TRP A 120 -14.21 18.81 -20.16
N THR A 121 -15.37 18.90 -20.80
CA THR A 121 -16.58 19.47 -20.22
C THR A 121 -17.23 18.47 -19.24
N PRO A 122 -17.38 18.81 -17.93
CA PRO A 122 -17.95 17.93 -16.93
C PRO A 122 -19.40 17.58 -17.19
N VAL A 123 -19.79 16.38 -16.78
CA VAL A 123 -21.19 15.97 -16.84
C VAL A 123 -21.98 16.72 -15.77
N LYS A 124 -23.11 17.32 -16.17
CA LYS A 124 -24.03 17.98 -15.22
C LYS A 124 -24.41 17.01 -14.10
N ASN A 125 -24.08 17.39 -12.86
CA ASN A 125 -24.33 16.59 -11.66
C ASN A 125 -25.82 16.61 -11.25
N ASN A 126 -26.66 15.96 -12.06
CA ASN A 126 -28.09 15.81 -11.79
C ASN A 126 -28.48 14.32 -11.74
N ARG A 127 -29.63 14.04 -11.10
CA ARG A 127 -30.12 12.67 -10.89
C ARG A 127 -30.41 11.92 -12.20
N HIS A 128 -30.67 12.65 -13.28
CA HIS A 128 -31.00 12.07 -14.58
C HIS A 128 -29.76 11.44 -15.24
N PHE A 129 -28.63 12.15 -15.27
CA PHE A 129 -27.40 11.66 -15.88
C PHE A 129 -26.60 10.75 -14.95
N MET A 130 -26.58 11.05 -13.65
CA MET A 130 -25.63 10.40 -12.73
C MET A 130 -26.21 9.22 -11.96
N ARG A 131 -27.54 9.11 -11.88
CA ARG A 131 -28.27 8.06 -11.13
C ARG A 131 -27.63 7.76 -9.75
N GLY A 132 -27.08 8.80 -9.11
CA GLY A 132 -26.17 8.71 -7.97
C GLY A 132 -25.33 10.00 -7.82
N LYS A 133 -24.38 10.00 -6.86
CA LYS A 133 -23.40 11.09 -6.67
C LYS A 133 -22.15 10.82 -7.51
N ILE A 134 -21.63 11.84 -8.18
CA ILE A 134 -20.34 11.73 -8.90
C ILE A 134 -19.21 11.50 -7.91
N LEU A 135 -18.40 10.48 -8.16
CA LEU A 135 -17.17 10.24 -7.42
C LEU A 135 -15.97 10.84 -8.13
N GLY A 136 -15.95 10.78 -9.46
CA GLY A 136 -14.87 11.32 -10.26
C GLY A 136 -14.92 10.90 -11.71
N TYR A 137 -13.77 10.98 -12.37
CA TYR A 137 -13.57 10.67 -13.78
C TYR A 137 -12.44 9.66 -13.94
N GLN A 138 -12.58 8.77 -14.92
CA GLN A 138 -11.53 7.88 -15.38
C GLN A 138 -11.08 8.34 -16.76
N VAL A 139 -9.77 8.54 -16.91
CA VAL A 139 -9.14 8.77 -18.20
C VAL A 139 -8.53 7.46 -18.67
N ASN A 140 -8.78 7.10 -19.93
CA ASN A 140 -8.17 5.94 -20.57
C ASN A 140 -7.32 6.40 -21.75
N TRP A 141 -6.18 5.76 -21.94
CA TRP A 141 -5.32 6.05 -23.07
C TRP A 141 -4.65 4.79 -23.63
N TYR A 142 -4.26 4.85 -24.90
CA TYR A 142 -3.41 3.85 -25.53
C TYR A 142 -2.54 4.52 -26.59
N ASP A 143 -1.37 3.95 -26.80
CA ASP A 143 -0.42 4.41 -27.80
C ASP A 143 -0.99 4.16 -29.22
N ARG A 144 -0.90 5.17 -30.09
CA ARG A 144 -1.39 5.11 -31.46
C ARG A 144 -0.57 4.13 -32.31
N ASP A 145 0.73 4.07 -32.08
CA ASP A 145 1.69 3.42 -32.96
C ASP A 145 2.03 1.99 -32.50
N LEU A 146 1.65 1.62 -31.27
CA LEU A 146 1.77 0.25 -30.75
C LEU A 146 0.55 -0.61 -31.12
N ASP A 147 0.80 -1.74 -31.79
CA ASP A 147 -0.15 -2.81 -32.14
C ASP A 147 -1.61 -2.32 -32.39
N PRO A 148 -1.91 -1.85 -33.62
CA PRO A 148 -3.24 -1.30 -33.94
C PRO A 148 -4.38 -2.30 -33.78
N ASP A 149 -4.10 -3.61 -33.92
CA ASP A 149 -5.11 -4.66 -33.86
C ASP A 149 -5.47 -5.01 -32.41
N ASN A 150 -4.54 -4.83 -31.47
CA ASN A 150 -4.76 -5.07 -30.05
C ASN A 150 -3.95 -4.11 -29.15
N PRO A 151 -4.34 -2.83 -29.09
CA PRO A 151 -3.58 -1.84 -28.35
C PRO A 151 -3.63 -2.11 -26.84
N LEU A 152 -2.49 -1.97 -26.18
CA LEU A 152 -2.40 -1.98 -24.72
C LEU A 152 -3.09 -0.73 -24.16
N LYS A 153 -4.20 -0.94 -23.46
CA LYS A 153 -5.01 0.13 -22.87
C LYS A 153 -4.64 0.37 -21.42
N TYR A 154 -4.39 1.63 -21.11
CA TYR A 154 -4.12 2.13 -19.77
C TYR A 154 -5.30 2.97 -19.29
N SER A 155 -5.46 3.05 -17.98
CA SER A 155 -6.51 3.86 -17.36
C SER A 155 -6.13 4.34 -15.98
N GLN A 156 -6.62 5.51 -15.60
CA GLN A 156 -6.44 6.08 -14.28
C GLN A 156 -7.70 6.80 -13.81
N SER A 157 -8.11 6.54 -12.58
CA SER A 157 -9.25 7.19 -11.93
C SER A 157 -8.81 8.37 -11.08
N PHE A 158 -9.53 9.48 -11.20
CA PHE A 158 -9.32 10.73 -10.49
C PHE A 158 -10.60 11.09 -9.72
N PHE A 159 -10.47 11.39 -8.43
CA PHE A 159 -11.61 11.69 -7.57
C PHE A 159 -11.90 13.19 -7.52
N GLY A 160 -13.15 13.56 -7.75
CA GLY A 160 -13.62 14.94 -7.78
C GLY A 160 -14.77 15.12 -8.77
N ALA A 161 -15.90 15.61 -8.28
CA ALA A 161 -17.12 15.74 -9.09
C ALA A 161 -17.02 16.84 -10.16
N ASP A 162 -16.26 17.89 -9.85
CA ASP A 162 -16.13 19.11 -10.65
C ASP A 162 -14.76 19.18 -11.36
N LEU A 163 -14.10 18.04 -11.55
CA LEU A 163 -12.85 17.98 -12.30
C LEU A 163 -13.11 18.23 -13.79
N GLU A 164 -12.35 19.17 -14.33
CA GLU A 164 -12.35 19.59 -15.74
C GLU A 164 -11.02 19.26 -16.43
N GLU A 165 -9.99 18.96 -15.65
CA GLU A 165 -8.61 18.81 -16.09
C GLU A 165 -7.85 17.83 -15.20
N VAL A 166 -7.01 16.99 -15.80
CA VAL A 166 -6.04 16.13 -15.10
C VAL A 166 -4.75 15.99 -15.92
N ILE A 167 -3.65 15.63 -15.26
CA ILE A 167 -2.39 15.33 -15.92
C ILE A 167 -2.16 13.81 -15.91
N VAL A 168 -1.93 13.23 -17.08
CA VAL A 168 -1.50 11.85 -17.25
C VAL A 168 0.01 11.84 -17.38
N ILE A 169 0.70 11.10 -16.51
CA ILE A 169 2.17 11.05 -16.43
C ILE A 169 2.71 9.66 -16.76
N GLY A 170 4.01 9.58 -17.08
CA GLY A 170 4.68 8.30 -17.36
C GLY A 170 4.47 7.80 -18.78
N LEU A 171 4.22 8.72 -19.71
CA LEU A 171 4.13 8.47 -21.15
C LEU A 171 5.52 8.51 -21.78
N VAL A 172 5.68 7.90 -22.96
CA VAL A 172 6.93 7.99 -23.72
C VAL A 172 7.07 9.36 -24.41
N PRO A 173 8.28 9.92 -24.54
CA PRO A 173 8.52 11.13 -25.34
C PRO A 173 8.22 10.96 -26.81
N ASN A 174 7.89 12.07 -27.47
CA ASN A 174 7.52 12.12 -28.88
C ASN A 174 6.42 11.09 -29.26
N GLY A 175 5.55 10.77 -28.31
CA GLY A 175 4.52 9.75 -28.43
C GLY A 175 3.16 10.34 -28.76
N TYR A 176 2.32 9.55 -29.44
CA TYR A 176 0.94 9.93 -29.79
C TYR A 176 -0.04 8.96 -29.13
N PHE A 177 -1.00 9.50 -28.40
CA PHE A 177 -1.90 8.71 -27.55
C PHE A 177 -3.36 9.04 -27.86
N TRP A 178 -4.16 8.01 -28.08
CA TRP A 178 -5.61 8.15 -28.10
C TRP A 178 -6.12 8.21 -26.67
N VAL A 179 -6.85 9.27 -26.32
CA VAL A 179 -7.33 9.55 -24.97
C VAL A 179 -8.85 9.61 -24.96
N THR A 180 -9.46 9.06 -23.91
CA THR A 180 -10.91 9.12 -23.65
C THR A 180 -11.16 9.38 -22.17
N ALA A 181 -12.32 9.94 -21.84
CA ALA A 181 -12.77 10.17 -20.47
C ALA A 181 -14.13 9.51 -20.20
N GLN A 182 -14.34 9.10 -18.95
CA GLN A 182 -15.61 8.53 -18.48
C GLN A 182 -15.89 9.03 -17.07
N VAL A 183 -17.14 9.30 -16.75
CA VAL A 183 -17.53 9.62 -15.38
C VAL A 183 -17.84 8.33 -14.60
N PHE A 184 -17.57 8.30 -13.29
CA PHE A 184 -17.91 7.15 -12.45
C PHE A 184 -18.60 7.51 -11.14
N ASN A 185 -19.43 6.59 -10.67
CA ASN A 185 -20.12 6.66 -9.38
C ASN A 185 -19.89 5.36 -8.58
N THR A 186 -20.62 5.16 -7.48
CA THR A 186 -20.52 3.95 -6.65
C THR A 186 -20.93 2.66 -7.36
N ALA A 187 -21.69 2.74 -8.46
CA ALA A 187 -22.09 1.59 -9.27
C ALA A 187 -21.03 1.19 -10.30
N GLY A 188 -20.19 2.13 -10.74
CA GLY A 188 -19.11 1.89 -11.69
C GLY A 188 -18.95 3.00 -12.74
N LEU A 189 -18.33 2.62 -13.86
CA LEU A 189 -18.00 3.49 -14.99
C LEU A 189 -19.21 3.75 -15.89
N GLY A 190 -19.39 5.00 -16.29
CA GLY A 190 -20.33 5.40 -17.32
C GLY A 190 -19.82 5.12 -18.74
N PRO A 191 -20.55 5.57 -19.76
CA PRO A 191 -20.11 5.48 -21.16
C PRO A 191 -18.80 6.23 -21.43
N VAL A 192 -18.06 5.77 -22.46
CA VAL A 192 -16.83 6.39 -22.93
C VAL A 192 -17.16 7.61 -23.80
N SER A 193 -16.39 8.69 -23.64
CA SER A 193 -16.41 9.86 -24.52
C SER A 193 -15.95 9.55 -25.95
N GLU A 194 -15.96 10.57 -26.80
CA GLU A 194 -15.13 10.61 -28.00
C GLU A 194 -13.64 10.42 -27.67
N SER A 195 -12.91 9.86 -28.63
CA SER A 195 -11.45 9.75 -28.56
C SER A 195 -10.80 10.99 -29.14
N TYR A 196 -9.80 11.51 -28.43
CA TYR A 196 -8.94 12.59 -28.91
C TYR A 196 -7.49 12.12 -29.05
N LEU A 197 -6.78 12.58 -30.07
CA LEU A 197 -5.36 12.25 -30.27
C LEU A 197 -4.50 13.33 -29.63
N GLY A 198 -3.89 13.01 -28.48
CA GLY A 198 -2.89 13.86 -27.83
C GLY A 198 -1.46 13.44 -28.19
N SER A 199 -0.50 14.31 -27.90
CA SER A 199 0.93 14.03 -28.04
C SER A 199 1.75 14.53 -26.86
N THR A 200 2.80 13.80 -26.51
CA THR A 200 3.84 14.27 -25.59
C THR A 200 4.86 15.14 -26.33
N GLY A 201 5.60 15.96 -25.58
CA GLY A 201 6.71 16.75 -26.11
C GLY A 201 7.91 15.87 -26.47
N MET A 202 8.93 16.46 -27.09
CA MET A 202 10.21 15.76 -27.26
C MET A 202 11.05 15.91 -25.99
N GLU A 203 12.03 15.04 -25.82
CA GLU A 203 12.97 15.11 -24.71
C GLU A 203 14.04 16.17 -24.99
N ALA A 204 14.50 16.87 -23.95
CA ALA A 204 15.67 17.74 -24.08
C ALA A 204 16.92 16.90 -24.42
N PRO A 205 17.98 17.48 -25.05
CA PRO A 205 19.16 16.71 -25.45
C PRO A 205 19.76 15.89 -24.29
N LEU A 206 19.74 14.57 -24.42
CA LEU A 206 20.14 13.67 -23.34
C LEU A 206 21.67 13.53 -23.25
N THR A 207 22.34 13.77 -24.36
CA THR A 207 23.80 13.81 -24.45
C THR A 207 24.33 15.21 -24.15
N TYR A 208 25.57 15.29 -23.68
CA TYR A 208 26.23 16.55 -23.32
C TYR A 208 27.46 16.82 -24.20
N PRO A 209 27.82 18.09 -24.42
CA PRO A 209 29.02 18.45 -25.17
C PRO A 209 30.29 17.84 -24.57
N THR A 210 31.11 17.22 -25.40
CA THR A 210 32.37 16.57 -25.00
C THR A 210 33.57 17.41 -25.42
N GLU A 211 34.78 17.00 -25.03
CA GLU A 211 36.03 17.69 -25.41
C GLU A 211 36.04 19.19 -25.05
N VAL A 212 35.43 19.54 -23.91
CA VAL A 212 35.40 20.91 -23.41
C VAL A 212 36.80 21.34 -22.99
N ASN A 213 37.39 22.23 -23.78
CA ASN A 213 38.75 22.75 -23.60
C ASN A 213 38.73 24.26 -23.40
N VAL A 214 39.69 24.75 -22.61
CA VAL A 214 39.80 26.18 -22.26
C VAL A 214 41.21 26.65 -22.55
N TYR A 215 41.33 27.67 -23.39
CA TYR A 215 42.58 28.28 -23.83
C TYR A 215 42.62 29.75 -23.44
N THR A 216 43.79 30.26 -23.07
CA THR A 216 43.98 31.69 -22.84
C THR A 216 43.77 32.47 -24.14
N LYS A 217 42.97 33.55 -24.10
CA LYS A 217 42.76 34.44 -25.24
C LYS A 217 43.35 35.82 -25.00
N SER A 218 43.14 36.41 -23.82
CA SER A 218 43.69 37.71 -23.42
C SER A 218 43.97 37.75 -21.92
N GLU A 219 44.36 38.92 -21.39
CA GLU A 219 44.61 39.13 -19.96
C GLU A 219 43.38 38.92 -19.06
N ASN A 220 42.17 39.05 -19.59
CA ASN A 220 40.91 38.91 -18.85
C ASN A 220 39.87 38.02 -19.56
N SER A 221 40.29 37.24 -20.55
CA SER A 221 39.37 36.39 -21.31
C SER A 221 39.98 35.05 -21.74
N VAL A 222 39.12 34.04 -21.81
CA VAL A 222 39.46 32.69 -22.27
C VAL A 222 38.59 32.27 -23.45
N LEU A 223 39.15 31.48 -24.36
CA LEU A 223 38.43 30.78 -25.42
C LEU A 223 38.06 29.39 -24.93
N VAL A 224 36.78 29.05 -25.00
CA VAL A 224 36.27 27.72 -24.71
C VAL A 224 35.85 27.08 -26.02
N THR A 225 36.31 25.86 -26.26
CA THR A 225 35.91 25.03 -27.41
C THR A 225 35.30 23.74 -26.92
N PHE A 226 34.31 23.20 -27.63
CA PHE A 226 33.68 21.94 -27.27
C PHE A 226 33.18 21.21 -28.51
N ARG A 227 33.03 19.90 -28.40
CA ARG A 227 32.38 19.08 -29.40
C ARG A 227 30.87 19.10 -29.15
N GLY A 228 30.12 19.50 -30.17
CA GLY A 228 28.66 19.50 -30.13
C GLY A 228 28.05 18.11 -29.94
N VAL A 229 26.72 18.08 -29.81
CA VAL A 229 25.95 16.86 -29.58
C VAL A 229 25.00 16.57 -30.74
N SER A 230 24.71 15.29 -30.95
CA SER A 230 23.62 14.82 -31.81
C SER A 230 22.37 14.56 -30.96
N PHE A 231 21.19 14.63 -31.58
CA PHE A 231 19.91 14.31 -30.97
C PHE A 231 19.34 13.00 -31.53
N GLY A 232 18.60 12.26 -30.69
CA GLY A 232 17.87 11.04 -31.06
C GLY A 232 16.51 11.33 -31.73
N LEU A 233 15.73 10.26 -32.00
CA LEU A 233 14.38 10.38 -32.56
C LEU A 233 13.36 10.96 -31.57
N ASP A 234 13.58 10.71 -30.28
CA ASP A 234 12.70 11.16 -29.19
C ASP A 234 13.18 12.48 -28.57
N GLU A 235 14.27 13.04 -29.10
CA GLU A 235 14.90 14.26 -28.60
C GLU A 235 14.62 15.45 -29.54
N GLY A 236 14.40 16.62 -28.94
CA GLY A 236 14.26 17.87 -29.67
C GLY A 236 15.55 18.22 -30.43
N ARG A 237 15.39 18.81 -31.61
CA ARG A 237 16.53 19.29 -32.40
C ARG A 237 17.33 20.32 -31.57
N VAL A 238 18.65 20.14 -31.53
CA VAL A 238 19.56 21.09 -30.87
C VAL A 238 19.46 22.45 -31.56
N GLU A 239 19.06 23.47 -30.81
CA GLU A 239 18.96 24.86 -31.27
C GLU A 239 20.21 25.68 -30.94
N GLY A 240 20.86 25.35 -29.82
CA GLY A 240 22.12 25.98 -29.44
C GLY A 240 22.75 25.33 -28.21
N TYR A 241 23.68 26.07 -27.61
CA TYR A 241 24.40 25.64 -26.41
C TYR A 241 24.28 26.67 -25.31
N LYS A 242 24.40 26.27 -24.05
CA LYS A 242 24.56 27.18 -22.92
C LYS A 242 25.86 26.87 -22.23
N MET A 243 26.58 27.92 -21.87
CA MET A 243 27.84 27.82 -21.17
C MET A 243 27.68 28.43 -19.79
N CYS A 244 27.89 27.61 -18.77
CA CYS A 244 27.70 28.01 -17.39
C CYS A 244 29.04 28.01 -16.65
N TYR A 245 29.42 29.17 -16.11
CA TYR A 245 30.68 29.36 -15.41
C TYR A 245 30.51 30.25 -14.18
N TRP A 246 31.25 29.92 -13.12
CA TRP A 246 31.21 30.66 -11.86
C TRP A 246 32.48 30.45 -11.04
N PRO A 247 32.87 31.41 -10.18
CA PRO A 247 33.99 31.22 -9.27
C PRO A 247 33.77 30.01 -8.35
N VAL A 248 34.83 29.26 -8.05
CA VAL A 248 34.76 28.11 -7.13
C VAL A 248 34.28 28.52 -5.74
N THR A 249 34.56 29.75 -5.33
CA THR A 249 34.16 30.37 -4.06
C THR A 249 32.67 30.68 -3.98
N GLU A 250 31.98 30.78 -5.12
CA GLU A 250 30.56 31.10 -5.18
C GLU A 250 29.67 29.85 -5.22
N LYS A 251 28.46 30.00 -4.68
CA LYS A 251 27.40 29.01 -4.85
C LYS A 251 26.78 29.15 -6.23
N TRP A 252 26.45 28.02 -6.84
CA TRP A 252 25.78 27.95 -8.13
C TRP A 252 24.47 28.75 -8.15
N ASN A 253 24.30 29.63 -9.14
CA ASN A 253 23.06 30.32 -9.45
C ASN A 253 22.84 30.35 -10.99
N PRO A 254 21.82 29.64 -11.51
CA PRO A 254 21.62 29.53 -12.96
C PRO A 254 21.29 30.87 -13.65
N GLU A 255 20.69 31.84 -12.95
CA GLU A 255 20.31 33.13 -13.57
C GLU A 255 21.52 34.02 -13.90
N ASN A 256 22.59 33.91 -13.11
CA ASN A 256 23.75 34.80 -13.22
C ASN A 256 24.99 34.11 -13.79
N HIS A 257 24.99 32.77 -13.84
CA HIS A 257 26.19 32.00 -14.16
C HIS A 257 26.13 31.33 -15.54
N CYS A 258 25.05 31.46 -16.31
CA CYS A 258 24.92 30.86 -17.63
C CYS A 258 24.79 31.92 -18.74
N ILE A 259 25.49 31.69 -19.85
CA ILE A 259 25.32 32.44 -21.09
C ILE A 259 24.73 31.53 -22.16
N GLU A 260 23.74 32.04 -22.89
CA GLU A 260 23.18 31.33 -24.05
C GLU A 260 24.03 31.60 -25.28
N LEU A 261 24.38 30.51 -25.95
CA LEU A 261 25.10 30.47 -27.20
C LEU A 261 24.14 29.98 -28.29
N GLY A 262 24.31 30.50 -29.50
CA GLY A 262 23.66 29.91 -30.66
C GLY A 262 24.22 28.52 -30.97
N ASN A 263 23.92 28.00 -32.16
CA ASN A 263 24.50 26.75 -32.63
C ASN A 263 25.96 26.94 -33.09
N ILE A 264 26.85 27.12 -32.11
CA ILE A 264 28.30 27.31 -32.27
C ILE A 264 29.07 26.28 -31.44
N ASP A 265 30.33 26.03 -31.78
CA ASP A 265 31.22 25.05 -31.14
C ASP A 265 32.33 25.69 -30.28
N GLN A 266 32.37 27.03 -30.24
CA GLN A 266 33.33 27.79 -29.46
C GLN A 266 32.74 29.12 -28.98
N ALA A 267 33.15 29.56 -27.79
CA ALA A 267 32.73 30.82 -27.20
C ALA A 267 33.84 31.45 -26.37
N VAL A 268 33.76 32.78 -26.19
CA VAL A 268 34.74 33.54 -25.43
C VAL A 268 34.08 33.99 -24.13
N ILE A 269 34.73 33.70 -23.01
CA ILE A 269 34.33 34.22 -21.71
C ILE A 269 35.20 35.42 -21.40
N GLU A 270 34.59 36.58 -21.18
CA GLU A 270 35.25 37.86 -20.92
C GLU A 270 35.05 38.32 -19.47
N ASN A 271 35.78 39.37 -19.07
CA ASN A 271 35.69 40.00 -17.74
C ASN A 271 35.97 39.05 -16.57
N LEU A 272 36.93 38.14 -16.75
CA LEU A 272 37.35 37.20 -15.71
C LEU A 272 38.36 37.85 -14.75
N GLU A 273 38.16 37.62 -13.46
CA GLU A 273 39.07 38.06 -12.41
C GLU A 273 40.39 37.27 -12.42
N LYS A 274 41.49 37.97 -12.17
CA LYS A 274 42.81 37.37 -12.03
C LYS A 274 42.88 36.52 -10.76
N ASP A 275 43.73 35.49 -10.79
CA ASP A 275 44.01 34.59 -9.67
C ASP A 275 42.76 33.88 -9.09
N THR A 276 41.71 33.80 -9.91
CA THR A 276 40.44 33.17 -9.54
C THR A 276 40.25 31.86 -10.30
N LEU A 277 39.90 30.81 -9.57
CA LEU A 277 39.57 29.50 -10.14
C LEU A 277 38.07 29.45 -10.45
N TYR A 278 37.74 29.11 -11.68
CA TYR A 278 36.36 29.01 -12.16
C TYR A 278 35.97 27.56 -12.43
N LYS A 279 34.68 27.29 -12.23
CA LYS A 279 33.98 26.09 -12.69
C LYS A 279 33.33 26.40 -14.03
N LEU A 280 33.29 25.41 -14.92
CA LEU A 280 32.68 25.50 -16.25
C LEU A 280 31.89 24.23 -16.55
N ARG A 281 30.70 24.40 -17.10
CA ARG A 281 29.91 23.33 -17.73
C ARG A 281 29.28 23.85 -19.00
N VAL A 282 29.17 22.99 -20.01
CA VAL A 282 28.48 23.29 -21.27
C VAL A 282 27.32 22.32 -21.42
N MET A 283 26.18 22.79 -21.94
CA MET A 283 25.02 21.95 -22.24
C MET A 283 24.41 22.37 -23.56
N ALA A 284 23.74 21.45 -24.25
CA ALA A 284 22.89 21.79 -25.38
C ALA A 284 21.50 22.20 -24.90
N TRP A 285 20.74 22.91 -25.72
CA TRP A 285 19.33 23.18 -25.47
C TRP A 285 18.50 23.04 -26.77
N SER A 286 17.23 22.69 -26.60
CA SER A 286 16.22 22.60 -27.66
C SER A 286 14.96 23.39 -27.25
N GLY A 287 13.98 23.50 -28.15
CA GLY A 287 12.67 24.05 -27.81
C GLY A 287 11.96 23.33 -26.64
N ASP A 288 12.34 22.08 -26.36
CA ASP A 288 11.78 21.27 -25.25
C ASP A 288 12.55 21.41 -23.92
N GLY A 289 13.67 22.15 -23.91
CA GLY A 289 14.38 22.53 -22.69
C GLY A 289 15.90 22.39 -22.71
N ASP A 290 16.49 22.51 -21.52
CA ASP A 290 17.94 22.39 -21.32
C ASP A 290 18.36 20.93 -21.22
N GLY A 291 19.34 20.55 -22.02
CA GLY A 291 19.92 19.21 -22.04
C GLY A 291 20.89 18.94 -20.88
N LYS A 292 21.55 17.79 -20.96
CA LYS A 292 22.51 17.37 -19.92
C LYS A 292 23.74 18.27 -19.91
N LYS A 293 24.21 18.61 -18.70
CA LYS A 293 25.45 19.37 -18.49
C LYS A 293 26.68 18.47 -18.64
N SER A 294 27.72 19.01 -19.28
CA SER A 294 29.03 18.36 -19.38
C SER A 294 29.64 18.08 -18.02
N GLU A 295 30.69 17.26 -18.02
CA GLU A 295 31.58 17.13 -16.88
C GLU A 295 32.11 18.50 -16.44
N LEU A 296 32.37 18.62 -15.13
CA LEU A 296 32.83 19.87 -14.54
C LEU A 296 34.27 20.14 -14.94
N VAL A 297 34.51 21.28 -15.59
CA VAL A 297 35.85 21.74 -15.98
C VAL A 297 36.28 22.86 -15.03
N TYR A 298 37.51 22.79 -14.55
CA TYR A 298 38.13 23.86 -13.78
C TYR A 298 39.10 24.64 -14.67
N PHE A 299 39.11 25.97 -14.55
CA PHE A 299 40.00 26.80 -15.35
C PHE A 299 40.36 28.11 -14.65
N THR A 300 41.47 28.70 -15.09
CA THR A 300 41.89 30.07 -14.75
C THR A 300 42.15 30.83 -16.04
N LEU A 301 42.56 32.09 -15.96
CA LEU A 301 43.06 32.84 -17.13
C LEU A 301 44.22 32.15 -17.86
N GLY A 302 44.99 31.29 -17.16
CA GLY A 302 46.04 30.46 -17.74
C GLY A 302 45.55 29.24 -18.53
N GLY A 303 44.23 29.07 -18.66
CA GLY A 303 43.58 27.95 -19.34
C GLY A 303 43.08 26.87 -18.37
N ARG A 304 42.83 25.68 -18.93
CA ARG A 304 42.26 24.54 -18.21
C ARG A 304 43.19 24.06 -17.10
N VAL A 305 42.62 23.85 -15.90
CA VAL A 305 43.29 23.22 -14.77
C VAL A 305 42.79 21.79 -14.65
N SER A 306 43.68 20.83 -14.80
CA SER A 306 43.39 19.42 -14.49
C SER A 306 43.32 19.26 -12.97
N PHE A 307 42.10 19.22 -12.43
CA PHE A 307 41.86 18.97 -11.02
C PHE A 307 41.34 17.54 -10.85
N ASP A 308 42.12 16.69 -10.17
CA ASP A 308 41.67 15.37 -9.74
C ASP A 308 41.24 15.43 -8.28
N PRO A 309 39.93 15.50 -7.97
CA PRO A 309 39.45 15.62 -6.59
C PRO A 309 39.91 14.45 -5.71
N THR A 310 40.13 13.25 -6.28
CA THR A 310 40.54 12.07 -5.50
C THR A 310 41.97 12.15 -5.00
N VAL A 311 42.87 12.72 -5.81
CA VAL A 311 44.28 12.91 -5.43
C VAL A 311 44.41 13.99 -4.35
N TYR A 312 43.59 15.04 -4.41
CA TYR A 312 43.65 16.14 -3.45
C TYR A 312 42.94 15.84 -2.13
N GLU A 313 41.87 15.05 -2.09
CA GLU A 313 41.29 14.57 -0.81
C GLU A 313 42.31 13.71 -0.04
N VAL A 314 43.04 12.84 -0.72
CA VAL A 314 44.12 12.03 -0.12
C VAL A 314 45.26 12.91 0.39
N LEU A 315 45.66 13.95 -0.36
CA LEU A 315 46.68 14.90 0.07
C LEU A 315 46.22 15.81 1.21
N ALA A 316 44.95 16.24 1.21
CA ALA A 316 44.36 17.06 2.26
C ALA A 316 44.29 16.28 3.58
N LEU A 317 43.83 15.02 3.55
CA LEU A 317 43.88 14.10 4.68
C LEU A 317 45.32 13.84 5.14
N GLY A 318 46.26 13.62 4.20
CA GLY A 318 47.67 13.43 4.51
C GLY A 318 48.33 14.65 5.18
N SER A 319 47.93 15.86 4.80
CA SER A 319 48.41 17.12 5.41
C SER A 319 47.90 17.29 6.84
N GLN A 320 46.63 16.93 7.11
CA GLN A 320 46.07 16.96 8.46
C GLN A 320 46.77 15.95 9.37
N ILE A 321 47.04 14.73 8.87
CA ILE A 321 47.78 13.69 9.61
C ILE A 321 49.20 14.16 9.94
N ARG A 322 49.91 14.80 9.01
CA ARG A 322 51.25 15.37 9.27
C ARG A 322 51.21 16.47 10.34
N SER A 323 50.21 17.35 10.31
CA SER A 323 50.07 18.39 11.34
C SER A 323 49.77 17.80 12.72
N PHE A 324 49.00 16.72 12.77
CA PHE A 324 48.66 16.01 14.01
C PHE A 324 49.87 15.27 14.60
N LEU A 325 50.70 14.63 13.75
CA LEU A 325 51.91 13.95 14.20
C LEU A 325 52.98 14.92 14.73
N VAL A 326 53.14 16.09 14.09
CA VAL A 326 54.10 17.11 14.55
C VAL A 326 53.68 17.69 15.91
N THR A 327 52.40 17.94 16.12
CA THR A 327 51.86 18.43 17.40
C THR A 327 51.96 17.36 18.50
N LEU A 328 51.73 16.09 18.18
CA LEU A 328 51.86 14.98 19.13
C LEU A 328 53.33 14.71 19.53
N CYS A 329 54.26 14.82 18.58
CA CYS A 329 55.71 14.74 18.87
C CYS A 329 56.18 15.91 19.74
N LEU A 330 55.73 17.14 19.46
CA LEU A 330 56.03 18.31 20.30
C LEU A 330 55.47 18.15 21.72
N ALA A 331 54.24 17.65 21.86
CA ALA A 331 53.64 17.38 23.16
C ALA A 331 54.39 16.29 23.95
N ALA A 332 54.85 15.23 23.28
CA ALA A 332 55.62 14.16 23.91
C ALA A 332 57.02 14.62 24.36
N VAL A 333 57.68 15.50 23.60
CA VAL A 333 58.98 16.10 23.97
C VAL A 333 58.81 17.08 25.13
N ILE A 334 57.72 17.84 25.18
CA ILE A 334 57.43 18.74 26.31
C ILE A 334 57.10 17.92 27.57
N ALA A 335 56.32 16.84 27.44
CA ALA A 335 55.98 15.97 28.57
C ALA A 335 57.20 15.25 29.16
N SER A 336 58.19 14.86 28.35
CA SER A 336 59.42 14.23 28.84
C SER A 336 60.37 15.22 29.53
N LEU A 337 60.30 16.52 29.20
CA LEU A 337 61.06 17.58 29.88
C LEU A 337 60.50 17.91 31.27
N PHE A 338 59.23 17.60 31.55
CA PHE A 338 58.59 17.82 32.86
C PHE A 338 58.61 16.61 33.80
N GLN A 339 59.13 15.46 33.38
CA GLN A 339 59.26 14.26 34.23
C GLN A 339 60.63 14.09 34.89
N THR A 340 61.58 15.02 34.66
CA THR A 340 62.93 14.96 35.25
C THR A 340 63.25 16.12 36.21
N SER A 341 62.26 16.78 36.80
CA SER A 341 62.44 17.78 37.87
C SER A 341 62.00 17.27 39.23
#